data_AF-A0A7S1SL43-F1
#
_entry.id   AF-A0A7S1SL43-F1
#
_cell.length_a   1.000
_cell.length_b   1.000
_cell.length_c   1.000
_cell.angle_alpha   90.00
_cell.angle_beta   90.00
_cell.angle_gamma   90.00
#
_symmetry.space_group_name_H-M   'P 1'
#
loop_
_entity.id
_entity.type
_entity.pdbx_description
1 polymer ?
#
loop_
_entity_poly.entity_id
_entity_poly.type
_entity_poly.pdbx_seq_one_letter_code
_entity_poly.pdbx_strand_id
1 'polypeptide(L)'
;SGGAPHCTCLDHRIRKTTCKHILFVLMRALGLRKEELLNGVEWAVVESAAGEDGLFAVDAEYDVDDDAGNVVERPKKRRKVTAVAREVKQRPVDGEESCPICCCDFGENSQAPLVFCRFSCGKSLHLACFKKMAAFQRRARAPLLCVYCRHPWD
;
A
#
# COMPACT_ATOMS: atom_id res chain seq x y z
N SER A 1 -21.91 2.36 22.83
CA SER A 1 -21.46 0.98 23.15
C SER A 1 -20.94 0.34 21.87
N GLY A 2 -19.72 0.69 21.46
CA GLY A 2 -19.06 0.04 20.33
C GLY A 2 -18.43 -1.27 20.79
N GLY A 3 -18.69 -2.36 20.07
CA GLY A 3 -18.15 -3.68 20.39
C GLY A 3 -16.73 -3.85 19.88
N ALA A 4 -15.90 -4.57 20.63
CA ALA A 4 -14.54 -4.91 20.22
C ALA A 4 -14.49 -5.64 18.85
N PRO A 5 -13.41 -5.50 18.07
CA PRO A 5 -13.31 -6.11 16.75
C PRO A 5 -13.34 -7.65 16.87
N HIS A 6 -14.25 -8.27 16.12
CA HIS A 6 -14.40 -9.73 16.09
C HIS A 6 -13.96 -10.29 14.74
N CYS A 7 -13.31 -11.46 14.76
CA CYS A 7 -12.85 -12.13 13.55
C CYS A 7 -13.27 -13.61 13.56
N THR A 8 -13.71 -14.15 12.44
CA THR A 8 -14.12 -15.57 12.33
C THR A 8 -12.99 -16.51 11.96
N CYS A 9 -11.73 -16.05 11.95
CA CYS A 9 -10.60 -16.88 11.59
C CYS A 9 -10.26 -17.94 12.63
N LEU A 10 -9.51 -18.97 12.21
CA LEU A 10 -9.13 -20.09 13.07
C LEU A 10 -8.39 -19.64 14.34
N ASP A 11 -7.43 -18.73 14.21
CA ASP A 11 -6.64 -18.22 15.34
C ASP A 11 -7.52 -17.52 16.38
N HIS A 12 -8.48 -16.71 15.94
CA HIS A 12 -9.40 -16.03 16.84
C HIS A 12 -10.39 -17.02 17.46
N ARG A 13 -10.88 -18.00 16.69
CA ARG A 13 -11.79 -19.04 17.18
C ARG A 13 -11.15 -19.91 18.26
N ILE A 14 -9.86 -20.22 18.13
CA ILE A 14 -9.13 -21.06 19.09
C ILE A 14 -8.67 -20.25 20.30
N ARG A 15 -8.04 -19.09 20.09
CA ARG A 15 -7.39 -18.34 21.17
C ARG A 15 -8.31 -17.32 21.85
N LYS A 16 -9.40 -16.92 21.20
CA LYS A 16 -10.35 -15.88 21.66
C LYS A 16 -9.68 -14.54 21.97
N THR A 17 -8.53 -14.26 21.34
CA THR A 17 -7.75 -13.02 21.47
C THR A 17 -7.56 -12.35 20.11
N THR A 18 -6.97 -11.15 20.09
CA THR A 18 -6.59 -10.44 18.87
C THR A 18 -5.75 -11.34 17.96
N CYS A 19 -6.21 -11.55 16.73
CA CYS A 19 -5.53 -12.38 15.73
C CYS A 19 -4.77 -11.51 14.72
N LYS A 20 -3.92 -12.13 13.89
CA LYS A 20 -3.19 -11.44 12.83
C LYS A 20 -4.09 -10.68 11.86
N HIS A 21 -5.33 -11.13 11.64
CA HIS A 21 -6.27 -10.43 10.75
C HIS A 21 -6.80 -9.14 11.39
N ILE A 22 -7.12 -9.16 12.69
CA ILE A 22 -7.52 -7.96 13.41
C ILE A 22 -6.33 -6.99 13.44
N LEU A 23 -5.14 -7.46 13.79
CA LEU A 23 -3.92 -6.64 13.77
C LEU A 23 -3.65 -6.06 12.38
N PHE A 24 -3.82 -6.86 11.32
CA PHE A 24 -3.66 -6.40 9.95
C PHE A 24 -4.64 -5.28 9.62
N VAL A 25 -5.92 -5.39 9.98
CA VAL A 25 -6.90 -4.33 9.75
C VAL A 25 -6.57 -3.08 10.56
N LEU A 26 -6.25 -3.24 11.86
CA LEU A 26 -5.88 -2.11 12.72
C LEU A 26 -4.64 -1.36 12.22
N MET A 27 -3.62 -2.07 11.75
CA MET A 27 -2.36 -1.45 11.28
C MET A 27 -2.44 -0.97 9.83
N ARG A 28 -3.07 -1.77 8.95
CA ARG A 28 -3.05 -1.51 7.50
C ARG A 28 -4.25 -0.69 7.08
N ALA A 29 -5.47 -1.07 7.48
CA ALA A 29 -6.66 -0.34 7.06
C ALA A 29 -6.89 0.93 7.88
N LEU A 30 -6.57 0.90 9.18
CA LEU A 30 -6.80 2.02 10.10
C LEU A 30 -5.52 2.78 10.49
N GLY A 31 -4.35 2.35 10.01
CA GLY A 31 -3.08 3.07 10.20
C GLY A 31 -2.56 3.14 11.64
N LEU A 32 -3.06 2.32 12.58
CA LEU A 32 -2.60 2.33 13.96
C LEU A 32 -1.15 1.82 14.05
N ARG A 33 -0.32 2.52 14.82
CA ARG A 33 1.09 2.16 15.01
C ARG A 33 1.23 0.99 15.98
N LYS A 34 2.33 0.27 15.84
CA LYS A 34 2.65 -0.89 16.67
C LYS A 34 2.76 -0.51 18.16
N GLU A 35 3.29 0.68 18.44
CA GLU A 35 3.47 1.20 19.79
C GLU A 35 2.12 1.47 20.46
N GLU A 36 1.13 1.94 19.69
CA GLU A 36 -0.23 2.17 20.17
C GLU A 36 -0.91 0.85 20.53
N LEU A 37 -0.72 -0.19 19.70
CA LEU A 37 -1.25 -1.54 19.94
C LEU A 37 -0.61 -2.22 21.16
N LEU A 38 0.68 -2.01 21.41
CA LEU A 38 1.41 -2.60 22.54
C LEU A 38 1.06 -1.94 23.87
N ASN A 39 0.76 -0.64 23.87
CA ASN A 39 0.39 0.11 25.07
C ASN A 39 -1.09 -0.04 25.45
N GLY A 40 -1.86 -0.79 24.66
CA GLY A 40 -3.31 -0.88 24.78
C GLY A 40 -3.97 0.25 24.00
N VAL A 41 -4.61 -0.09 22.89
CA VAL A 41 -5.42 0.87 22.13
C VAL A 41 -6.77 1.03 22.82
N GLU A 42 -7.06 2.24 23.27
CA GLU A 42 -8.41 2.63 23.69
C GLU A 42 -9.37 2.58 22.50
N TRP A 43 -10.57 2.04 22.72
CA TRP A 43 -11.57 1.82 21.68
C TRP A 43 -11.96 3.11 20.93
N ALA A 44 -11.96 4.25 21.62
CA ALA A 44 -12.23 5.56 21.02
C ALA A 44 -11.25 5.92 19.89
N VAL A 45 -9.98 5.47 19.98
CA VAL A 45 -8.96 5.69 18.93
C VAL A 45 -9.27 4.83 17.69
N VAL A 46 -9.76 3.60 17.89
CA VAL A 46 -10.18 2.71 16.79
C VAL A 46 -11.41 3.28 16.09
N GLU A 47 -12.41 3.77 16.84
CA GLU A 47 -13.61 4.40 16.27
C GLU A 47 -13.26 5.64 15.45
N SER A 48 -12.36 6.49 15.97
CA SER A 48 -11.89 7.66 15.24
C SER A 48 -11.13 7.28 13.97
N ALA A 49 -10.35 6.19 13.99
CA ALA A 49 -9.60 5.72 12.83
C ALA A 49 -10.49 4.99 11.81
N ALA A 50 -11.61 4.41 12.23
CA ALA A 50 -12.58 3.71 11.39
C ALA A 50 -13.68 4.62 10.80
N GLY A 51 -13.65 5.91 11.14
CA GLY A 51 -14.54 6.92 10.56
C GLY A 51 -14.36 7.08 9.06
N GLU A 52 -15.30 7.82 8.45
CA GLU A 52 -15.45 8.04 7.01
C GLU A 52 -14.17 8.54 6.27
N ASP A 53 -13.19 9.08 7.00
CA ASP A 53 -11.92 9.58 6.45
C ASP A 53 -10.74 8.58 6.54
N GLY A 54 -10.86 7.50 7.32
CA GLY A 54 -9.73 6.64 7.69
C GLY A 54 -9.48 5.40 6.83
N LEU A 55 -10.48 4.96 6.05
CA LEU A 55 -10.38 3.70 5.29
C LEU A 55 -9.46 3.74 4.06
N PHE A 56 -9.00 4.92 3.63
CA PHE A 56 -8.22 5.10 2.39
C PHE A 56 -6.78 5.57 2.61
N ALA A 57 -6.37 5.85 3.85
CA ALA A 57 -5.03 6.36 4.18
C ALA A 57 -4.05 5.24 4.56
N VAL A 58 -3.79 4.34 3.62
CA VAL A 58 -2.82 3.25 3.77
C VAL A 58 -1.42 3.72 3.36
N ASP A 59 -0.83 4.67 4.08
CA ASP A 59 0.58 5.07 3.91
C ASP A 59 1.43 4.48 5.03
N ALA A 60 1.96 3.28 4.79
CA ALA A 60 3.09 2.78 5.57
C ALA A 60 3.88 1.73 4.75
N GLU A 61 5.06 2.13 4.30
CA GLU A 61 6.10 1.18 3.88
C GLU A 61 6.47 0.30 5.09
N TYR A 62 6.26 -1.01 4.97
CA TYR A 62 6.81 -1.99 5.90
C TYR A 62 7.58 -3.03 5.10
N ASP A 63 8.86 -3.20 5.43
CA ASP A 63 9.64 -4.37 5.04
C ASP A 63 8.91 -5.63 5.56
N VAL A 64 8.61 -6.55 4.65
CA VAL A 64 8.17 -7.91 4.97
C VAL A 64 9.44 -8.72 5.23
N ASP A 65 9.79 -8.89 6.50
CA ASP A 65 10.74 -9.94 6.89
C ASP A 65 10.01 -11.29 6.76
N ASP A 66 10.43 -12.06 5.76
CA ASP A 66 10.07 -13.46 5.56
C ASP A 66 10.91 -14.36 6.49
N ASP A 67 10.23 -15.39 6.96
CA ASP A 67 10.77 -16.65 7.46
C ASP A 67 11.02 -16.88 8.96
N ALA A 68 10.63 -18.10 9.32
CA ALA A 68 10.52 -18.69 10.62
C ALA A 68 11.88 -18.99 11.27
N GLY A 69 12.02 -18.54 12.52
CA GLY A 69 12.79 -19.20 13.58
C GLY A 69 14.19 -19.74 13.25
N ASN A 70 15.22 -18.91 13.36
CA ASN A 70 16.44 -19.22 14.13
C ASN A 70 17.31 -17.96 14.30
N VAL A 71 17.59 -17.55 15.54
CA VAL A 71 18.39 -16.34 15.82
C VAL A 71 19.86 -16.73 15.92
N VAL A 72 20.66 -16.34 14.92
CA VAL A 72 22.12 -16.26 15.04
C VAL A 72 22.52 -14.80 14.89
N GLU A 73 22.99 -14.18 15.97
CA GLU A 73 23.48 -12.80 15.96
C GLU A 73 24.75 -12.68 15.12
N ARG A 74 24.65 -12.02 13.96
CA ARG A 74 25.79 -11.52 13.20
C ARG A 74 25.75 -10.00 13.16
N PRO A 75 26.90 -9.30 13.30
CA PRO A 75 26.94 -7.85 13.31
C PRO A 75 26.42 -7.30 11.97
N LYS A 76 25.34 -6.52 12.05
CA LYS A 76 24.69 -5.87 10.90
C LYS A 76 25.64 -4.84 10.27
N LYS A 77 26.50 -5.27 9.34
CA LYS A 77 27.15 -4.33 8.41
C LYS A 77 26.04 -3.71 7.57
N ARG A 78 25.72 -2.43 7.84
CA ARG A 78 24.86 -1.60 6.98
C ARG A 78 25.46 -1.65 5.57
N ARG A 79 24.89 -2.47 4.68
CA ARG A 79 25.17 -2.38 3.26
C ARG A 79 24.65 -1.02 2.83
N LYS A 80 25.55 -0.09 2.51
CA LYS A 80 25.19 1.12 1.79
C LYS A 80 24.61 0.65 0.46
N VAL A 81 23.29 0.63 0.34
CA VAL A 81 22.63 0.50 -0.96
C VAL A 81 22.85 1.83 -1.66
N THR A 82 23.88 1.90 -2.48
CA THR A 82 24.00 2.94 -3.49
C THR A 82 22.87 2.69 -4.49
N ALA A 83 21.77 3.45 -4.35
CA ALA A 83 20.64 3.42 -5.26
C ALA A 83 21.09 3.92 -6.63
N VAL A 84 21.58 3.00 -7.47
CA VAL A 84 21.57 3.19 -8.91
C VAL A 84 20.10 3.14 -9.33
N ALA A 85 19.56 4.28 -9.76
CA ALA A 85 18.21 4.38 -10.32
C ALA A 85 18.10 3.40 -11.49
N ARG A 86 17.53 2.23 -11.22
CA ARG A 86 17.38 1.17 -12.22
C ARG A 86 16.09 1.48 -12.97
N GLU A 87 16.20 2.28 -14.03
CA GLU A 87 15.05 2.57 -14.89
C GLU A 87 14.51 1.25 -15.47
N VAL A 88 13.25 0.98 -15.18
CA VAL A 88 12.51 -0.20 -15.65
C VAL A 88 11.88 0.12 -16.99
N LYS A 89 11.94 -0.85 -17.93
CA LYS A 89 11.29 -0.74 -19.24
C LYS A 89 9.77 -0.84 -19.10
N GLN A 90 9.05 -0.18 -20.00
CA GLN A 90 7.60 -0.33 -20.10
C GLN A 90 7.24 -1.80 -20.37
N ARG A 91 6.25 -2.31 -19.64
CA ARG A 91 5.68 -3.63 -19.92
C ARG A 91 4.78 -3.55 -21.16
N PRO A 92 4.72 -4.62 -21.96
CA PRO A 92 3.74 -4.68 -23.04
C PRO A 92 2.35 -4.49 -22.44
N VAL A 93 1.58 -3.65 -23.10
CA VAL A 93 0.17 -3.47 -22.81
C VAL A 93 -0.54 -4.60 -23.54
N ASP A 94 -1.00 -5.60 -22.81
CA ASP A 94 -1.90 -6.60 -23.37
C ASP A 94 -3.31 -5.99 -23.53
N GLY A 95 -4.13 -6.60 -24.39
CA GLY A 95 -5.50 -6.12 -24.66
C GLY A 95 -6.47 -6.32 -23.50
N GLU A 96 -6.04 -6.92 -22.39
CA GLU A 96 -6.86 -7.20 -21.20
C GLU A 96 -6.58 -6.19 -20.08
N GLU A 97 -5.41 -5.54 -20.07
CA GLU A 97 -5.08 -4.50 -19.13
C GLU A 97 -5.82 -3.18 -19.44
N SER A 98 -6.43 -2.60 -18.40
CA SER A 98 -7.13 -1.33 -18.45
C SER A 98 -6.57 -0.31 -17.46
N CYS A 99 -6.83 0.97 -17.72
CA CYS A 99 -6.38 2.06 -16.87
C CYS A 99 -7.19 2.08 -15.56
N PRO A 100 -6.60 1.90 -14.35
CA PRO A 100 -7.33 1.85 -13.08
C PRO A 100 -7.95 3.18 -12.67
N ILE A 101 -7.63 4.28 -13.35
CA ILE A 101 -8.18 5.61 -13.07
C ILE A 101 -9.49 5.84 -13.84
N CYS A 102 -9.62 5.31 -15.05
CA CYS A 102 -10.81 5.53 -15.89
C CYS A 102 -11.53 4.24 -16.31
N CYS A 103 -10.96 3.08 -15.98
CA CYS A 103 -11.44 1.76 -16.35
C CYS A 103 -11.63 1.58 -17.87
N CYS A 104 -10.83 2.29 -18.68
CA CYS A 104 -10.83 2.16 -20.14
C CYS A 104 -9.60 1.37 -20.58
N ASP A 105 -9.77 0.57 -21.62
CA ASP A 105 -8.71 -0.24 -22.21
C ASP A 105 -7.63 0.62 -22.86
N PHE A 106 -6.42 0.09 -22.90
CA PHE A 106 -5.28 0.71 -23.56
C PHE A 106 -5.13 0.30 -25.04
N GLY A 107 -6.09 -0.46 -25.58
CA GLY A 107 -5.99 -1.18 -26.85
C GLY A 107 -5.76 -0.31 -28.09
N GLU A 108 -5.52 -0.98 -29.23
CA GLU A 108 -5.01 -0.44 -30.51
C GLU A 108 -5.78 0.77 -31.07
N ASN A 109 -7.03 0.98 -30.67
CA ASN A 109 -7.86 2.10 -31.14
C ASN A 109 -7.79 3.35 -30.23
N SER A 110 -7.10 3.27 -29.09
CA SER A 110 -6.89 4.39 -28.18
C SER A 110 -5.65 5.16 -28.61
N GLN A 111 -5.84 6.29 -29.32
CA GLN A 111 -4.74 7.23 -29.61
C GLN A 111 -4.27 8.02 -28.36
N ALA A 112 -4.74 7.64 -27.17
CA ALA A 112 -4.39 8.34 -25.95
C ALA A 112 -2.92 8.07 -25.58
N PRO A 113 -2.09 9.11 -25.39
CA PRO A 113 -0.70 8.92 -25.00
C PRO A 113 -0.60 8.20 -23.65
N LEU A 114 0.31 7.23 -23.54
CA LEU A 114 0.55 6.45 -22.34
C LEU A 114 1.80 6.94 -21.60
N VAL A 115 1.78 6.80 -20.29
CA VAL A 115 2.91 6.93 -19.37
C VAL A 115 3.02 5.67 -18.55
N PHE A 116 4.22 5.29 -18.11
CA PHE A 116 4.42 4.04 -17.36
C PHE A 116 5.38 4.22 -16.20
N CYS A 117 5.26 3.36 -15.17
CA CYS A 117 6.09 3.43 -13.97
C CYS A 117 7.55 3.06 -14.28
N ARG A 118 8.43 4.06 -14.39
CA ARG A 118 9.86 3.89 -14.71
C ARG A 118 10.71 3.40 -13.55
N PHE A 119 10.21 3.48 -12.32
CA PHE A 119 11.01 3.25 -11.12
C PHE A 119 10.79 1.87 -10.49
N SER A 120 9.72 1.16 -10.87
CA SER A 120 9.41 -0.15 -10.28
C SER A 120 8.64 -1.09 -11.21
N CYS A 121 7.32 -0.88 -11.39
CA CYS A 121 6.49 -1.93 -11.98
C CYS A 121 6.41 -1.93 -13.50
N GLY A 122 6.71 -0.83 -14.20
CA GLY A 122 6.66 -0.76 -15.67
C GLY A 122 5.25 -0.76 -16.29
N LYS A 123 4.17 -0.76 -15.48
CA LYS A 123 2.78 -0.74 -15.98
C LYS A 123 2.36 0.65 -16.48
N SER A 124 1.44 0.66 -17.44
CA SER A 124 1.02 1.86 -18.18
C SER A 124 -0.24 2.53 -17.60
N LEU A 125 -0.40 3.82 -17.86
CA LEU A 125 -1.55 4.67 -17.57
C LEU A 125 -1.75 5.65 -18.71
N HIS A 126 -2.98 6.11 -18.95
CA HIS A 126 -3.19 7.26 -19.83
C HIS A 126 -2.53 8.51 -19.23
N LEU A 127 -1.79 9.27 -20.04
CA LEU A 127 -1.15 10.53 -19.65
C LEU A 127 -2.16 11.51 -19.03
N ALA A 128 -3.38 11.56 -19.59
CA ALA A 128 -4.46 12.40 -19.05
C ALA A 128 -4.88 11.97 -17.64
N CYS A 129 -5.02 10.66 -17.40
CA CYS A 129 -5.33 10.09 -16.10
C CYS A 129 -4.21 10.36 -15.09
N PHE A 130 -2.95 10.18 -15.51
CA PHE A 130 -1.79 10.48 -14.67
C PHE A 130 -1.74 11.96 -14.26
N LYS A 131 -1.97 12.89 -15.19
CA LYS A 131 -2.03 14.33 -14.89
C LYS A 131 -3.10 14.68 -13.85
N LYS A 132 -4.29 14.08 -13.95
CA LYS A 132 -5.37 14.26 -12.98
C LYS A 132 -4.97 13.75 -11.59
N MET A 133 -4.43 12.54 -11.53
CA MET A 133 -3.91 11.96 -10.28
C MET A 133 -2.81 12.83 -9.67
N ALA A 134 -1.83 13.27 -10.47
CA ALA A 134 -0.74 14.11 -9.99
C ALA A 134 -1.25 15.46 -9.47
N ALA A 135 -2.23 16.07 -10.13
CA ALA A 135 -2.86 17.29 -9.66
C ALA A 135 -3.61 17.08 -8.34
N PHE A 136 -4.32 15.96 -8.19
CA PHE A 136 -5.01 15.60 -6.95
C PHE A 136 -4.04 15.43 -5.78
N GLN A 137 -2.98 14.64 -5.96
CA GLN A 137 -1.99 14.41 -4.90
C GLN A 137 -1.24 15.70 -4.52
N ARG A 138 -0.90 16.54 -5.50
CA ARG A 138 -0.31 17.86 -5.23
C ARG A 138 -1.22 18.75 -4.38
N ARG A 139 -2.53 18.78 -4.67
CA ARG A 139 -3.51 19.54 -3.87
C ARG A 139 -3.62 18.99 -2.45
N ALA A 140 -3.55 17.68 -2.30
CA ALA A 140 -3.54 16.99 -1.01
C ALA A 140 -2.19 17.06 -0.27
N ARG A 141 -1.13 17.64 -0.87
CA ARG A 141 0.26 17.62 -0.36
C ARG A 141 0.78 16.19 -0.09
N ALA A 142 0.30 15.23 -0.86
CA ALA A 142 0.68 13.83 -0.79
C ALA A 142 1.81 13.50 -1.80
N PRO A 143 2.67 12.52 -1.51
CA PRO A 143 3.73 12.08 -2.42
C PRO A 143 3.14 11.46 -3.69
N LEU A 144 3.78 11.64 -4.85
CA LEU A 144 3.25 11.09 -6.09
C LEU A 144 3.58 9.60 -6.20
N LEU A 145 2.65 8.73 -5.78
CA LEU A 145 2.85 7.27 -5.79
C LEU A 145 2.22 6.57 -7.01
N CYS A 146 2.81 5.45 -7.42
CA CYS A 146 2.26 4.56 -8.46
C CYS A 146 0.98 3.86 -7.99
N VAL A 147 -0.11 3.98 -8.75
CA VAL A 147 -1.39 3.31 -8.43
C VAL A 147 -1.28 1.78 -8.36
N TYR A 148 -0.30 1.19 -9.07
CA TYR A 148 -0.11 -0.25 -9.11
C TYR A 148 0.80 -0.77 -8.00
N CYS A 149 1.95 -0.13 -7.79
CA CYS A 149 3.00 -0.64 -6.90
C CYS A 149 3.37 0.31 -5.76
N ARG A 150 2.75 1.50 -5.72
CA ARG A 150 2.98 2.56 -4.74
C ARG A 150 4.41 3.09 -4.63
N HIS A 151 5.28 2.69 -5.55
CA HIS A 151 6.60 3.29 -5.64
C HIS A 151 6.49 4.77 -6.02
N PRO A 152 7.32 5.65 -5.45
CA PRO A 152 7.40 7.06 -5.84
C PRO A 152 7.64 7.23 -7.35
N TRP A 153 7.06 8.30 -7.91
CA TRP A 153 7.31 8.74 -9.28
C TRP A 153 8.43 9.78 -9.39
N ASP A 154 9.09 10.08 -8.28
CA ASP A 154 10.16 11.06 -8.11
C ASP A 154 11.38 10.47 -7.38
#